data_AF-A0A074YJI5-F1
#
_entry.id   AF-A0A074YJI5-F1
#
_cell.length_a   1.000
_cell.length_b   1.000
_cell.length_c   1.000
_cell.angle_alpha   90.00
_cell.angle_beta   90.00
_cell.angle_gamma   90.00
#
_symmetry.space_group_name_H-M   'P 1'
#
loop_
_entity.id
_entity.type
_entity.pdbx_description
1 polymer ?
#
loop_
_entity_poly.entity_id
_entity_poly.type
_entity_poly.pdbx_seq_one_letter_code
_entity_poly.pdbx_strand_id
1 'polypeptide(L)'
;MSGTQVTKRKRSYKSRTRTGCITCRIRRVKCDEEHPSCRKCVSTGRKCDGYVVSRAASPSCYRDLSLNLFKPGEEAGAIEFFLRVSIDQLSGNSQPEFWRRHIIQLAHQDTGTRHGLLALAHLHRDFTNHKTQSTRNQSALRHYNIAIQHHVTSMVEGPQDAMQSGSFISTAIIFICVELMQGHIASAVSLLQRAVTLIPATATRLISLHEDLVGRLQIQAKRLVSKDLWGPHDSQHKKICHNPGSKRKPDWKNPYQNLSKDGAALCEEPSLWEKIQWACSITEVADGIEHATLSARERAAADVVRIRKLLVTTFMLADEVQSAQEEERAVLSDSLLPIYRAIIALAERIMGLSPLEQNNTLPHTPCFTLDMGIIGPLYEVAWRCRDPEIRRRIIDLLRRSNRQEGLLRSSIYARIVETIVDIEEGGLSPVLKSGDIPLCARMAKPSLSFDLTTSKLFISYRLLLASDLDTLYCREITGID
;
A
#
# COMPACT_ATOMS: atom_id res chain seq x y z
N MET A 1 47.70 69.39 38.40
CA MET A 1 46.47 68.66 38.79
C MET A 1 45.99 67.89 37.58
N SER A 2 46.36 66.61 37.50
CA SER A 2 46.15 65.71 36.39
C SER A 2 44.74 65.10 36.46
N GLY A 3 43.87 65.48 35.52
CA GLY A 3 42.52 64.95 35.38
C GLY A 3 42.52 63.52 34.82
N THR A 4 41.99 62.58 35.60
CA THR A 4 41.87 61.16 35.25
C THR A 4 40.73 60.97 34.24
N GLN A 5 41.05 60.59 33.00
CA GLN A 5 40.04 60.19 32.00
C GLN A 5 39.54 58.77 32.26
N VAL A 6 38.23 58.64 32.47
CA VAL A 6 37.53 57.35 32.56
C VAL A 6 37.36 56.76 31.15
N THR A 7 38.03 55.65 30.86
CA THR A 7 37.87 54.92 29.59
C THR A 7 36.63 54.03 29.63
N LYS A 8 35.64 54.29 28.76
CA LYS A 8 34.47 53.40 28.58
C LYS A 8 34.92 52.07 27.93
N ARG A 9 34.80 50.96 28.67
CA ARG A 9 34.98 49.60 28.12
C ARG A 9 33.96 49.31 27.02
N LYS A 10 34.41 49.19 25.76
CA LYS A 10 33.61 48.64 24.64
C LYS A 10 33.42 47.13 24.85
N ARG A 11 32.17 46.66 24.88
CA ARG A 11 31.86 45.22 24.90
C ARG A 11 32.18 44.60 23.53
N SER A 12 33.10 43.64 23.53
CA SER A 12 33.37 42.76 22.38
C SER A 12 32.20 41.79 22.19
N TYR A 13 31.55 41.83 21.04
CA TYR A 13 30.58 40.81 20.62
C TYR A 13 31.35 39.65 19.96
N LYS A 14 31.45 38.50 20.66
CA LYS A 14 31.93 37.25 20.06
C LYS A 14 30.79 36.48 19.39
N SER A 15 31.10 35.81 18.29
CA SER A 15 30.15 35.03 17.50
C SER A 15 29.53 33.89 18.32
N ARG A 16 28.22 33.67 18.11
CA ARG A 16 27.42 32.68 18.83
C ARG A 16 27.59 31.31 18.17
N THR A 17 27.88 30.28 18.95
CA THR A 17 27.90 28.89 18.42
C THR A 17 26.47 28.43 18.08
N ARG A 18 26.31 27.83 16.90
CA ARG A 18 25.02 27.39 16.36
C ARG A 18 24.57 26.02 16.91
N THR A 19 25.30 25.46 17.86
CA THR A 19 25.14 24.10 18.38
C THR A 19 24.81 24.03 19.88
N GLY A 20 24.72 25.16 20.59
CA GLY A 20 24.39 25.17 22.02
C GLY A 20 22.96 24.71 22.36
N CYS A 21 22.77 24.16 23.57
CA CYS A 21 21.48 23.71 24.08
C CYS A 21 20.45 24.85 24.15
N ILE A 22 19.16 24.50 24.13
CA ILE A 22 18.04 25.46 24.09
C ILE A 22 18.11 26.41 25.29
N THR A 23 18.32 25.88 26.49
CA THR A 23 18.38 26.65 27.73
C THR A 23 19.54 27.66 27.73
N CYS A 24 20.75 27.28 27.27
CA CYS A 24 21.89 28.19 27.16
C CYS A 24 21.68 29.27 26.09
N ARG A 25 20.99 28.95 24.99
CA ARG A 25 20.60 29.91 23.95
C ARG A 25 19.63 30.97 24.45
N ILE A 26 18.57 30.55 25.15
CA ILE A 26 17.60 31.47 25.79
C ILE A 26 18.34 32.41 26.74
N ARG A 27 19.25 31.85 27.55
CA ARG A 27 20.06 32.60 28.50
C ARG A 27 21.16 33.46 27.86
N ARG A 28 21.36 33.38 26.53
CA ARG A 28 22.43 34.07 25.79
C ARG A 28 23.83 33.83 26.37
N VAL A 29 24.07 32.64 26.91
CA VAL A 29 25.38 32.19 27.43
C VAL A 29 25.97 31.11 26.53
N LYS A 30 27.30 31.07 26.39
CA LYS A 30 27.99 30.05 25.59
C LYS A 30 27.75 28.66 26.20
N CYS A 31 27.25 27.71 25.42
CA CYS A 31 27.06 26.32 25.83
C CYS A 31 28.39 25.55 25.78
N ASP A 32 28.56 24.58 26.66
CA ASP A 32 29.69 23.64 26.70
C ASP A 32 29.47 22.38 25.85
N GLU A 33 28.25 22.18 25.31
CA GLU A 33 27.92 21.18 24.27
C GLU A 33 28.04 19.71 24.70
N GLU A 34 28.10 19.44 26.01
CA GLU A 34 28.09 18.07 26.55
C GLU A 34 26.68 17.44 26.55
N HIS A 35 26.61 16.14 26.23
CA HIS A 35 25.38 15.34 26.18
C HIS A 35 25.32 14.33 27.34
N PRO A 36 24.13 13.99 27.87
CA PRO A 36 22.78 14.39 27.44
C PRO A 36 22.33 15.78 27.95
N SER A 37 23.07 16.40 28.88
CA SER A 37 22.79 17.72 29.43
C SER A 37 24.09 18.51 29.62
N CYS A 38 24.08 19.81 29.32
CA CYS A 38 25.28 20.65 29.46
C CYS A 38 25.58 20.97 30.94
N ARG A 39 26.88 21.04 31.29
CA ARG A 39 27.33 21.39 32.65
C ARG A 39 26.79 22.72 33.12
N LYS A 40 26.66 23.72 32.24
CA LYS A 40 26.14 25.04 32.66
C LYS A 40 24.69 25.03 33.11
N CYS A 41 23.87 24.10 32.62
CA CYS A 41 22.51 23.95 33.12
C CYS A 41 22.54 23.19 34.44
N VAL A 42 23.26 22.06 34.49
CA VAL A 42 23.38 21.21 35.69
C VAL A 42 24.00 21.95 36.87
N SER A 43 25.14 22.61 36.68
CA SER A 43 25.87 23.33 37.75
C SER A 43 25.10 24.55 38.29
N THR A 44 24.13 25.04 37.54
CA THR A 44 23.28 26.16 37.98
C THR A 44 21.89 25.71 38.43
N GLY A 45 21.69 24.40 38.63
CA GLY A 45 20.45 23.81 39.13
C GLY A 45 19.26 23.92 38.16
N ARG A 46 19.52 24.13 36.86
CA ARG A 46 18.46 24.31 35.85
C ARG A 46 18.27 23.04 35.03
N LYS A 47 17.01 22.75 34.70
CA LYS A 47 16.67 21.73 33.71
C LYS A 47 17.29 22.12 32.35
N CYS A 48 18.08 21.21 31.79
CA CYS A 48 18.61 21.36 30.44
C CYS A 48 17.56 20.84 29.47
N ASP A 49 16.98 21.72 28.65
CA ASP A 49 15.95 21.35 27.65
C ASP A 49 16.55 20.62 26.43
N GLY A 50 17.80 20.17 26.56
CA GLY A 50 18.53 19.46 25.53
C GLY A 50 19.01 20.33 24.37
N TYR A 51 19.58 19.66 23.38
CA TYR A 51 20.02 20.27 22.14
C TYR A 51 18.90 20.20 21.13
N VAL A 52 18.82 21.21 20.26
CA VAL A 52 17.95 21.10 19.09
C VAL A 52 18.52 19.97 18.26
N VAL A 53 17.92 18.78 18.35
CA VAL A 53 18.09 17.75 17.34
C VAL A 53 17.64 18.43 16.07
N SER A 54 18.58 18.68 15.17
CA SER A 54 18.23 19.02 13.79
C SER A 54 17.29 17.91 13.35
N ARG A 55 15.97 18.16 13.37
CA ARG A 55 15.02 17.38 12.59
C ARG A 55 15.71 17.25 11.24
N ALA A 56 16.07 16.03 10.86
CA ALA A 56 16.65 15.73 9.57
C ALA A 56 15.93 16.60 8.55
N ALA A 57 16.70 17.40 7.82
CA ALA A 57 16.24 18.51 7.00
C ALA A 57 14.84 18.26 6.45
N SER A 58 13.82 18.91 7.03
CA SER A 58 12.53 19.00 6.38
C SER A 58 12.73 19.71 5.03
N PRO A 59 12.16 19.20 3.93
CA PRO A 59 12.53 19.54 2.56
C PRO A 59 12.04 20.95 2.17
N SER A 60 12.77 21.99 2.60
CA SER A 60 12.48 23.38 2.18
C SER A 60 12.78 23.60 0.70
N CYS A 61 13.86 22.99 0.19
CA CYS A 61 14.32 23.19 -1.20
C CYS A 61 13.33 22.63 -2.25
N TYR A 62 12.66 21.52 -1.95
CA TYR A 62 11.70 20.91 -2.88
C TYR A 62 10.41 21.71 -3.00
N ARG A 63 9.94 22.31 -1.89
CA ARG A 63 8.74 23.15 -1.89
C ARG A 63 8.93 24.40 -2.75
N ASP A 64 10.11 25.00 -2.70
CA ASP A 64 10.47 26.16 -3.55
C ASP A 64 10.57 25.78 -5.02
N LEU A 65 11.14 24.62 -5.38
CA LEU A 65 11.20 24.17 -6.77
C LEU A 65 9.79 23.93 -7.33
N SER A 66 8.92 23.25 -6.57
CA SER A 66 7.54 22.97 -6.97
C SER A 66 6.68 24.23 -7.12
N LEU A 67 6.81 25.22 -6.24
CA LEU A 67 6.00 26.44 -6.29
C LEU A 67 6.38 27.36 -7.46
N ASN A 68 7.62 27.30 -7.95
CA ASN A 68 8.07 28.08 -9.11
C ASN A 68 7.49 27.59 -10.45
N LEU A 69 7.03 26.33 -10.53
CA LEU A 69 6.42 25.76 -11.75
C LEU A 69 5.00 26.27 -11.99
N PHE A 70 4.26 26.55 -10.92
CA PHE A 70 2.83 26.82 -10.97
C PHE A 70 2.57 28.28 -10.64
N LYS A 71 1.91 28.98 -11.56
CA LYS A 71 1.63 30.41 -11.37
C LYS A 71 0.72 30.59 -10.13
N PRO A 72 0.94 31.65 -9.33
CA PRO A 72 -0.01 32.01 -8.28
C PRO A 72 -1.40 32.21 -8.89
N GLY A 73 -2.40 31.48 -8.38
CA GLY A 73 -3.76 31.43 -8.94
C GLY A 73 -4.52 30.18 -8.52
N GLU A 74 -5.52 29.77 -9.31
CA GLU A 74 -6.35 28.58 -9.04
C GLU A 74 -5.52 27.28 -8.90
N GLU A 75 -4.41 27.17 -9.62
CA GLU A 75 -3.55 25.98 -9.66
C GLU A 75 -2.69 25.80 -8.40
N ALA A 76 -2.36 26.90 -7.69
CA ALA A 76 -1.47 26.85 -6.53
C ALA A 76 -2.05 26.00 -5.39
N GLY A 77 -3.36 26.11 -5.15
CA GLY A 77 -4.04 25.33 -4.11
C GLY A 77 -4.12 23.84 -4.45
N ALA A 78 -4.21 23.47 -5.73
CA ALA A 78 -4.19 22.07 -6.16
C ALA A 78 -2.82 21.43 -5.92
N ILE A 79 -1.75 22.15 -6.27
CA ILE A 79 -0.39 21.65 -6.09
C ILE A 79 0.00 21.61 -4.62
N GLU A 80 -0.38 22.60 -3.82
CA GLU A 80 -0.18 22.53 -2.38
C GLU A 80 -0.86 21.29 -1.78
N PHE A 81 -2.10 21.00 -2.20
CA PHE A 81 -2.80 19.80 -1.80
C PHE A 81 -2.06 18.53 -2.25
N PHE A 82 -1.56 18.50 -3.49
CA PHE A 82 -0.78 17.37 -4.00
C PHE A 82 0.45 17.10 -3.14
N LEU A 83 1.25 18.13 -2.88
CA LEU A 83 2.49 18.04 -2.11
C LEU A 83 2.26 17.63 -0.65
N ARG A 84 1.15 18.08 -0.05
CA ARG A 84 0.86 17.86 1.38
C ARG A 84 0.10 16.58 1.65
N VAL A 85 -0.74 16.13 0.72
CA VAL A 85 -1.68 15.02 0.94
C VAL A 85 -1.51 13.92 -0.09
N SER A 86 -1.60 14.25 -1.39
CA SER A 86 -1.60 13.23 -2.45
C SER A 86 -0.34 12.39 -2.46
N ILE A 87 0.83 13.01 -2.33
CA ILE A 87 2.11 12.30 -2.29
C ILE A 87 2.11 11.21 -1.21
N ASP A 88 1.72 11.54 0.01
CA ASP A 88 1.82 10.59 1.11
C ASP A 88 0.82 9.43 0.99
N GLN A 89 -0.37 9.67 0.45
CA GLN A 89 -1.35 8.61 0.21
C GLN A 89 -1.00 7.75 -1.02
N LEU A 90 -0.70 8.37 -2.15
CA LEU A 90 -0.38 7.70 -3.42
C LEU A 90 0.87 6.82 -3.30
N SER A 91 1.90 7.30 -2.59
CA SER A 91 3.14 6.57 -2.37
C SER A 91 3.00 5.38 -1.42
N GLY A 92 1.91 5.30 -0.65
CA GLY A 92 1.70 4.26 0.35
C GLY A 92 2.90 4.11 1.28
N ASN A 93 3.45 2.92 1.36
CA ASN A 93 4.62 2.59 2.16
C ASN A 93 5.91 2.50 1.34
N SER A 94 5.82 2.43 0.01
CA SER A 94 6.90 1.88 -0.82
C SER A 94 7.63 2.91 -1.68
N GLN A 95 6.98 4.00 -2.14
CA GLN A 95 7.55 4.86 -3.20
C GLN A 95 7.31 6.39 -3.05
N PRO A 96 7.83 7.05 -2.00
CA PRO A 96 7.75 8.51 -1.87
C PRO A 96 8.54 9.27 -2.93
N GLU A 97 9.71 8.77 -3.33
CA GLU A 97 10.62 9.46 -4.25
C GLU A 97 10.08 9.60 -5.67
N PHE A 98 9.31 8.61 -6.14
CA PHE A 98 8.63 8.66 -7.44
C PHE A 98 7.74 9.91 -7.54
N TRP A 99 6.86 10.11 -6.56
CA TRP A 99 5.92 11.24 -6.57
C TRP A 99 6.57 12.57 -6.14
N ARG A 100 7.47 12.55 -5.14
CA ARG A 100 8.11 13.77 -4.60
C ARG A 100 9.13 14.38 -5.54
N ARG A 101 9.92 13.56 -6.21
CA ARG A 101 11.07 14.03 -6.99
C ARG A 101 10.85 13.82 -8.48
N HIS A 102 10.59 12.59 -8.90
CA HIS A 102 10.52 12.26 -10.33
C HIS A 102 9.35 12.95 -11.03
N ILE A 103 8.12 12.75 -10.54
CA ILE A 103 6.92 13.35 -11.15
C ILE A 103 6.96 14.88 -11.15
N ILE A 104 7.45 15.49 -10.07
CA ILE A 104 7.60 16.95 -10.00
C ILE A 104 8.61 17.44 -11.04
N GLN A 105 9.79 16.84 -11.11
CA GLN A 105 10.81 17.20 -12.11
C GLN A 105 10.30 17.02 -13.53
N LEU A 106 9.54 15.95 -13.78
CA LEU A 106 8.95 15.69 -15.08
C LEU A 106 7.88 16.73 -15.44
N ALA A 107 7.05 17.15 -14.49
CA ALA A 107 6.07 18.21 -14.68
C ALA A 107 6.71 19.57 -15.02
N HIS A 108 7.98 19.81 -14.66
CA HIS A 108 8.71 21.00 -15.10
C HIS A 108 9.08 20.97 -16.58
N GLN A 109 9.30 19.77 -17.12
CA GLN A 109 9.83 19.56 -18.47
C GLN A 109 8.73 19.27 -19.48
N ASP A 110 7.69 18.56 -19.07
CA ASP A 110 6.59 18.13 -19.92
C ASP A 110 5.26 18.78 -19.51
N THR A 111 4.66 19.48 -20.48
CA THR A 111 3.37 20.15 -20.30
C THR A 111 2.23 19.14 -20.11
N GLY A 112 2.30 17.97 -20.75
CA GLY A 112 1.30 16.91 -20.59
C GLY A 112 1.26 16.38 -19.15
N THR A 113 2.42 16.00 -18.62
CA THR A 113 2.62 15.56 -17.23
C THR A 113 2.15 16.62 -16.24
N ARG A 114 2.49 17.90 -16.47
CA ARG A 114 2.08 19.01 -15.62
C ARG A 114 0.56 19.13 -15.49
N HIS A 115 -0.15 19.10 -16.60
CA HIS A 115 -1.61 19.17 -16.59
C HIS A 115 -2.25 17.88 -16.07
N GLY A 116 -1.65 16.71 -16.33
CA GLY A 116 -2.07 15.46 -15.72
C GLY A 116 -1.97 15.51 -14.19
N LEU A 117 -0.88 16.06 -13.67
CA LEU A 117 -0.65 16.22 -12.24
C LEU A 117 -1.67 17.16 -11.59
N LEU A 118 -2.00 18.28 -12.24
CA LEU A 118 -3.04 19.21 -11.78
C LEU A 118 -4.42 18.54 -11.77
N ALA A 119 -4.76 17.79 -12.82
CA ALA A 119 -6.01 17.03 -12.88
C ALA A 119 -6.10 16.01 -11.73
N LEU A 120 -5.02 15.25 -11.51
CA LEU A 120 -4.89 14.31 -10.40
C LEU A 120 -5.06 14.99 -9.04
N ALA A 121 -4.44 16.16 -8.84
CA ALA A 121 -4.53 16.90 -7.60
C ALA A 121 -5.95 17.39 -7.29
N HIS A 122 -6.64 17.95 -8.29
CA HIS A 122 -8.04 18.37 -8.15
C HIS A 122 -8.96 17.19 -7.86
N LEU A 123 -8.82 16.08 -8.60
CA LEU A 123 -9.65 14.90 -8.40
C LEU A 123 -9.39 14.22 -7.06
N HIS A 124 -8.14 14.12 -6.62
CA HIS A 124 -7.83 13.55 -5.32
C HIS A 124 -8.38 14.42 -4.17
N ARG A 125 -8.37 15.75 -4.35
CA ARG A 125 -9.01 16.67 -3.40
C ARG A 125 -10.52 16.46 -3.33
N ASP A 126 -11.19 16.25 -4.46
CA ASP A 126 -12.64 15.97 -4.43
C ASP A 126 -12.95 14.58 -3.89
N PHE A 127 -12.12 13.58 -4.22
CA PHE A 127 -12.17 12.22 -3.69
C PHE A 127 -12.10 12.24 -2.15
N THR A 128 -11.09 12.90 -1.57
CA THR A 128 -10.94 12.99 -0.11
C THR A 128 -12.06 13.79 0.58
N ASN A 129 -12.71 14.72 -0.11
CA ASN A 129 -13.80 15.54 0.46
C ASN A 129 -15.20 14.93 0.28
N HIS A 130 -15.33 13.68 -0.20
CA HIS A 130 -16.64 13.04 -0.44
C HIS A 130 -17.57 13.85 -1.35
N LYS A 131 -17.02 14.67 -2.24
CA LYS A 131 -17.87 15.30 -3.25
C LYS A 131 -18.34 14.19 -4.19
N THR A 132 -19.64 13.89 -4.13
CA THR A 132 -20.31 12.99 -5.07
C THR A 132 -19.89 13.33 -6.50
N GLN A 133 -19.62 12.33 -7.34
CA GLN A 133 -19.27 12.47 -8.77
C GLN A 133 -20.17 13.47 -9.55
N SER A 134 -21.35 13.80 -9.00
CA SER A 134 -22.29 14.82 -9.48
C SER A 134 -21.71 16.22 -9.64
N THR A 135 -20.77 16.69 -8.81
CA THR A 135 -20.11 17.98 -9.05
C THR A 135 -18.89 17.78 -9.93
N ARG A 136 -19.11 17.73 -11.23
CA ARG A 136 -18.08 17.58 -12.25
C ARG A 136 -17.06 18.73 -12.13
N ASN A 137 -15.87 18.45 -11.62
CA ASN A 137 -14.83 19.46 -11.43
C ASN A 137 -14.32 19.93 -12.80
N GLN A 138 -14.77 21.12 -13.21
CA GLN A 138 -14.46 21.71 -14.51
C GLN A 138 -12.95 21.94 -14.67
N SER A 139 -12.25 22.33 -13.60
CA SER A 139 -10.80 22.53 -13.60
C SER A 139 -10.06 21.21 -13.79
N ALA A 140 -10.49 20.14 -13.10
CA ALA A 140 -9.91 18.81 -13.28
C ALA A 140 -10.04 18.32 -14.74
N LEU A 141 -11.23 18.44 -15.33
CA LEU A 141 -11.47 18.02 -16.71
C LEU A 141 -10.71 18.86 -17.73
N ARG A 142 -10.63 20.17 -17.52
CA ARG A 142 -9.86 21.07 -18.38
C ARG A 142 -8.41 20.62 -18.45
N HIS A 143 -7.78 20.40 -17.29
CA HIS A 143 -6.39 19.95 -17.23
C HIS A 143 -6.23 18.52 -17.77
N TYR A 144 -7.20 17.63 -17.52
CA TYR A 144 -7.17 16.28 -18.06
C TYR A 144 -7.20 16.27 -19.59
N ASN A 145 -8.08 17.06 -20.21
CA ASN A 145 -8.18 17.18 -21.67
C ASN A 145 -6.90 17.76 -22.29
N ILE A 146 -6.31 18.79 -21.67
CA ILE A 146 -5.03 19.36 -22.13
C ILE A 146 -3.93 18.29 -22.06
N ALA A 147 -3.88 17.54 -20.96
CA ALA A 147 -2.89 16.48 -20.77
C ALA A 147 -3.04 15.37 -21.82
N ILE A 148 -4.26 14.95 -22.15
CA ILE A 148 -4.54 13.97 -23.21
C ILE A 148 -4.07 14.50 -24.57
N GLN A 149 -4.40 15.75 -24.92
CA GLN A 149 -4.00 16.34 -26.19
C GLN A 149 -2.48 16.30 -26.37
N HIS A 150 -1.73 16.77 -25.37
CA HIS A 150 -0.26 16.70 -25.40
C HIS A 150 0.25 15.26 -25.47
N HIS A 151 -0.29 14.35 -24.67
CA HIS A 151 0.16 12.95 -24.64
C HIS A 151 -0.12 12.23 -25.97
N VAL A 152 -1.26 12.48 -26.61
CA VAL A 152 -1.61 11.92 -27.92
C VAL A 152 -0.71 12.48 -29.01
N THR A 153 -0.48 13.80 -29.06
CA THR A 153 0.43 14.41 -30.03
C THR A 153 1.84 13.85 -29.90
N SER A 154 2.38 13.74 -28.68
CA SER A 154 3.70 13.17 -28.44
C SER A 154 3.77 11.67 -28.75
N MET A 155 2.67 10.92 -28.63
CA MET A 155 2.65 9.50 -29.02
C MET A 155 2.58 9.27 -30.53
N VAL A 156 2.00 10.19 -31.31
CA VAL A 156 2.02 10.11 -32.78
C VAL A 156 3.45 10.22 -33.31
N GLU A 157 4.27 11.04 -32.66
CA GLU A 157 5.69 11.20 -33.01
C GLU A 157 6.56 10.00 -32.56
N GLY A 158 6.03 9.18 -31.64
CA GLY A 158 6.68 8.00 -31.07
C GLY A 158 7.82 8.35 -30.10
N PRO A 159 8.11 7.50 -29.09
CA PRO A 159 9.25 7.72 -28.21
C PRO A 159 10.55 7.51 -29.00
N GLN A 160 11.35 8.56 -29.09
CA GLN A 160 12.64 8.54 -29.79
C GLN A 160 13.76 7.99 -28.91
N ASP A 161 13.62 8.08 -27.59
CA ASP A 161 14.60 7.61 -26.62
C ASP A 161 13.96 6.97 -25.37
N ALA A 162 14.80 6.35 -24.54
CA ALA A 162 14.39 5.74 -23.28
C ALA A 162 13.87 6.77 -22.26
N MET A 163 14.27 8.04 -22.36
CA MET A 163 13.86 9.11 -21.45
C MET A 163 12.42 9.53 -21.71
N GLN A 164 12.05 9.73 -22.98
CA GLN A 164 10.68 9.97 -23.43
C GLN A 164 9.79 8.78 -23.08
N SER A 165 10.24 7.54 -23.30
CA SER A 165 9.51 6.34 -22.88
C SER A 165 9.20 6.35 -21.36
N GLY A 166 10.18 6.71 -20.52
CA GLY A 166 9.97 6.88 -19.08
C GLY A 166 9.00 8.02 -18.72
N SER A 167 9.00 9.11 -19.50
CA SER A 167 8.01 10.19 -19.37
C SER A 167 6.59 9.67 -19.65
N PHE A 168 6.40 8.96 -20.77
CA PHE A 168 5.10 8.39 -21.14
C PHE A 168 4.55 7.45 -20.05
N ILE A 169 5.38 6.56 -19.49
CA ILE A 169 4.96 5.66 -18.41
C ILE A 169 4.57 6.45 -17.16
N SER A 170 5.31 7.50 -16.82
CA SER A 170 5.02 8.34 -15.66
C SER A 170 3.68 9.08 -15.80
N THR A 171 3.42 9.63 -16.99
CA THR A 171 2.13 10.27 -17.33
C THR A 171 1.00 9.26 -17.37
N ALA A 172 1.24 8.05 -17.88
CA ALA A 172 0.27 6.98 -17.86
C ALA A 172 -0.10 6.56 -16.43
N ILE A 173 0.86 6.49 -15.49
CA ILE A 173 0.59 6.23 -14.06
C ILE A 173 -0.34 7.31 -13.47
N ILE A 174 -0.10 8.59 -13.80
CA ILE A 174 -0.99 9.69 -13.38
C ILE A 174 -2.41 9.49 -13.93
N PHE A 175 -2.56 9.18 -15.22
CA PHE A 175 -3.86 8.95 -15.84
C PHE A 175 -4.57 7.72 -15.28
N ILE A 176 -3.84 6.62 -15.02
CA ILE A 176 -4.40 5.44 -14.36
C ILE A 176 -4.96 5.83 -12.99
N CYS A 177 -4.25 6.63 -12.18
CA CYS A 177 -4.77 7.11 -10.89
C CYS A 177 -6.04 7.95 -11.05
N VAL A 178 -6.08 8.83 -12.05
CA VAL A 178 -7.26 9.65 -12.38
C VAL A 178 -8.46 8.76 -12.72
N GLU A 179 -8.29 7.82 -13.66
CA GLU A 179 -9.37 6.92 -14.10
C GLU A 179 -9.84 6.01 -12.96
N LEU A 180 -8.93 5.53 -12.10
CA LEU A 180 -9.28 4.70 -10.94
C LEU A 180 -10.05 5.46 -9.86
N MET A 181 -9.70 6.72 -9.60
CA MET A 181 -10.47 7.56 -8.68
C MET A 181 -11.83 7.95 -9.25
N GLN A 182 -11.93 8.12 -10.57
CA GLN A 182 -13.21 8.36 -11.25
C GLN A 182 -14.06 7.09 -11.37
N GLY A 183 -13.47 5.90 -11.28
CA GLY A 183 -14.18 4.62 -11.39
C GLY A 183 -14.24 4.02 -12.79
N HIS A 184 -13.52 4.60 -13.76
CA HIS A 184 -13.47 4.08 -15.13
C HIS A 184 -12.40 2.97 -15.24
N ILE A 185 -12.74 1.78 -14.75
CA ILE A 185 -11.82 0.63 -14.70
C ILE A 185 -11.36 0.23 -16.12
N ALA A 186 -12.24 0.28 -17.12
CA ALA A 186 -11.90 -0.06 -18.51
C ALA A 186 -10.78 0.82 -19.08
N SER A 187 -10.89 2.14 -18.91
CA SER A 187 -9.86 3.11 -19.32
C SER A 187 -8.55 2.87 -18.57
N ALA A 188 -8.63 2.66 -17.25
CA ALA A 188 -7.45 2.40 -16.43
C ALA A 188 -6.68 1.13 -16.87
N VAL A 189 -7.41 0.05 -17.17
CA VAL A 189 -6.81 -1.22 -17.65
C VAL A 189 -6.19 -1.04 -19.03
N SER A 190 -6.84 -0.31 -19.95
CA SER A 190 -6.27 0.00 -21.27
C SER A 190 -4.97 0.81 -21.18
N LEU A 191 -4.94 1.84 -20.32
CA LEU A 191 -3.74 2.63 -20.07
C LEU A 191 -2.61 1.78 -19.46
N LEU A 192 -2.95 0.89 -18.54
CA LEU A 192 -2.01 -0.02 -17.90
C LEU A 192 -1.39 -1.01 -18.90
N GLN A 193 -2.20 -1.58 -19.80
CA GLN A 193 -1.71 -2.47 -20.85
C GLN A 193 -0.67 -1.78 -21.74
N ARG A 194 -0.96 -0.54 -22.15
CA ARG A 194 -0.03 0.27 -22.95
C ARG A 194 1.25 0.58 -22.17
N ALA A 195 1.14 0.96 -20.90
CA ALA A 195 2.29 1.24 -20.05
C ALA A 195 3.22 0.02 -19.93
N VAL A 196 2.67 -1.20 -19.76
CA VAL A 196 3.45 -2.44 -19.70
C VAL A 196 4.24 -2.68 -20.99
N THR A 197 3.66 -2.42 -22.17
CA THR A 197 4.36 -2.62 -23.45
C THR A 197 5.57 -1.70 -23.64
N LEU A 198 5.61 -0.57 -22.92
CA LEU A 198 6.70 0.42 -23.01
C LEU A 198 7.86 0.13 -22.05
N ILE A 199 7.65 -0.72 -21.02
CA ILE A 199 8.68 -1.05 -20.01
C ILE A 199 9.94 -1.70 -20.65
N PRO A 200 9.84 -2.71 -21.54
CA PRO A 200 11.02 -3.39 -22.10
C PRO A 200 11.93 -2.49 -22.93
N ALA A 201 11.44 -1.33 -23.41
CA ALA A 201 12.19 -0.38 -24.24
C ALA A 201 13.01 0.64 -23.42
N THR A 202 12.85 0.67 -22.09
CA THR A 202 13.57 1.59 -21.21
C THR A 202 14.75 0.87 -20.55
N ALA A 203 15.94 1.49 -20.50
CA ALA A 203 17.18 0.90 -19.94
C ALA A 203 17.83 1.81 -18.86
N THR A 204 17.11 2.20 -17.79
CA THR A 204 17.61 3.06 -16.70
C THR A 204 17.06 2.69 -15.31
N ARG A 205 17.65 3.21 -14.22
CA ARG A 205 17.19 3.04 -12.81
C ARG A 205 15.70 3.34 -12.59
N LEU A 206 15.13 4.19 -13.44
CA LEU A 206 13.71 4.57 -13.46
C LEU A 206 12.77 3.39 -13.73
N ILE A 207 13.25 2.39 -14.47
CA ILE A 207 12.56 1.11 -14.70
C ILE A 207 12.13 0.48 -13.40
N SER A 208 13.02 0.38 -12.40
CA SER A 208 12.71 -0.36 -11.16
C SER A 208 11.51 0.23 -10.41
N LEU A 209 11.30 1.54 -10.47
CA LEU A 209 10.17 2.23 -9.85
C LEU A 209 8.88 2.04 -10.67
N HIS A 210 8.99 2.16 -12.00
CA HIS A 210 7.87 1.94 -12.91
C HIS A 210 7.41 0.48 -12.90
N GLU A 211 8.34 -0.48 -12.96
CA GLU A 211 8.09 -1.92 -12.89
C GLU A 211 7.38 -2.31 -11.60
N ASP A 212 7.77 -1.73 -10.47
CA ASP A 212 7.16 -2.05 -9.18
C ASP A 212 5.70 -1.57 -9.10
N LEU A 213 5.42 -0.31 -9.50
CA LEU A 213 4.06 0.24 -9.50
C LEU A 213 3.17 -0.40 -10.58
N VAL A 214 3.66 -0.44 -11.82
CA VAL A 214 2.92 -1.01 -12.97
C VAL A 214 2.74 -2.51 -12.79
N GLY A 215 3.77 -3.22 -12.31
CA GLY A 215 3.70 -4.65 -12.05
C GLY A 215 2.65 -5.00 -10.99
N ARG A 216 2.55 -4.21 -9.90
CA ARG A 216 1.49 -4.39 -8.89
C ARG A 216 0.09 -4.23 -9.49
N LEU A 217 -0.14 -3.15 -10.23
CA LEU A 217 -1.43 -2.90 -10.90
C LEU A 217 -1.72 -3.98 -11.95
N GLN A 218 -0.70 -4.44 -12.66
CA GLN A 218 -0.83 -5.50 -13.66
C GLN A 218 -1.27 -6.82 -13.01
N ILE A 219 -0.70 -7.18 -11.86
CA ILE A 219 -1.12 -8.38 -11.11
C ILE A 219 -2.60 -8.27 -10.70
N GLN A 220 -3.04 -7.10 -10.22
CA GLN A 220 -4.45 -6.87 -9.88
C GLN A 220 -5.34 -6.98 -11.12
N ALA A 221 -4.98 -6.31 -12.21
CA ALA A 221 -5.79 -6.28 -13.42
C ALA A 221 -5.86 -7.65 -14.13
N LYS A 222 -4.77 -8.43 -14.14
CA LYS A 222 -4.76 -9.82 -14.64
C LYS A 222 -5.65 -10.77 -13.82
N ARG A 223 -5.89 -10.45 -12.55
CA ARG A 223 -6.80 -11.24 -11.69
C ARG A 223 -8.26 -10.86 -11.88
N LEU A 224 -8.54 -9.62 -12.27
CA LEU A 224 -9.89 -9.08 -12.38
C LEU A 224 -10.46 -9.11 -13.81
N VAL A 225 -9.63 -9.09 -14.84
CA VAL A 225 -10.08 -8.96 -16.24
C VAL A 225 -9.72 -10.21 -17.03
N SER A 226 -10.52 -10.57 -18.04
CA SER A 226 -10.30 -11.78 -18.86
C SER A 226 -8.85 -11.90 -19.35
N LYS A 227 -8.34 -13.14 -19.35
CA LYS A 227 -7.00 -13.47 -19.83
C LYS A 227 -6.81 -13.09 -21.30
N ASP A 228 -7.86 -13.15 -22.12
CA ASP A 228 -7.81 -12.89 -23.56
C ASP A 228 -7.48 -11.42 -23.89
N LEU A 229 -7.76 -10.50 -22.96
CA LEU A 229 -7.43 -9.08 -23.09
C LEU A 229 -5.92 -8.82 -22.94
N TRP A 230 -5.18 -9.74 -22.30
CA TRP A 230 -3.74 -9.69 -22.19
C TRP A 230 -3.17 -10.57 -23.30
N GLY A 231 -2.89 -9.98 -24.47
CA GLY A 231 -2.54 -10.69 -25.70
C GLY A 231 -1.45 -11.78 -25.59
N PRO A 232 -1.18 -12.53 -26.68
CA PRO A 232 -0.35 -13.75 -26.67
C PRO A 232 1.10 -13.61 -26.16
N HIS A 233 1.56 -12.39 -25.90
CA HIS A 233 2.85 -12.05 -25.28
C HIS A 233 3.00 -12.50 -23.81
N ASP A 234 1.97 -13.04 -23.15
CA ASP A 234 2.11 -13.67 -21.82
C ASP A 234 3.03 -14.92 -21.85
N SER A 235 3.37 -15.39 -23.05
CA SER A 235 4.39 -16.42 -23.31
C SER A 235 5.83 -15.92 -23.08
N GLN A 236 6.08 -14.61 -23.14
CA GLN A 236 7.43 -14.02 -23.02
C GLN A 236 7.78 -13.59 -21.60
N HIS A 237 6.82 -13.26 -20.74
CA HIS A 237 7.11 -13.03 -19.30
C HIS A 237 7.37 -14.34 -18.52
N LYS A 238 6.97 -15.50 -19.06
CA LYS A 238 7.49 -16.79 -18.60
C LYS A 238 8.97 -17.04 -18.98
N LYS A 239 9.58 -16.22 -19.86
CA LYS A 239 10.98 -16.38 -20.30
C LYS A 239 12.02 -15.57 -19.50
N ILE A 240 11.62 -14.63 -18.63
CA ILE A 240 12.60 -13.85 -17.83
C ILE A 240 13.04 -14.58 -16.55
N CYS A 241 12.49 -15.77 -16.24
CA CYS A 241 12.96 -16.61 -15.13
C CYS A 241 13.48 -17.98 -15.54
N HIS A 242 13.68 -18.28 -16.83
CA HIS A 242 14.25 -19.56 -17.27
C HIS A 242 15.43 -19.32 -18.19
N ASN A 243 16.62 -19.19 -17.59
CA ASN A 243 17.87 -19.41 -18.30
C ASN A 243 17.94 -20.92 -18.65
N PRO A 244 17.85 -21.35 -19.92
CA PRO A 244 17.71 -22.78 -20.26
C PRO A 244 19.00 -23.59 -20.10
N GLY A 245 20.08 -22.98 -19.58
CA GLY A 245 21.40 -23.60 -19.46
C GLY A 245 21.73 -24.22 -18.10
N SER A 246 20.94 -24.03 -17.04
CA SER A 246 21.19 -24.66 -15.75
C SER A 246 20.01 -25.50 -15.30
N LYS A 247 20.05 -26.80 -15.59
CA LYS A 247 19.25 -27.82 -14.89
C LYS A 247 19.72 -27.99 -13.43
N ARG A 248 19.80 -26.91 -12.67
CA ARG A 248 19.68 -26.97 -11.22
C ARG A 248 18.32 -26.38 -10.93
N LYS A 249 17.35 -27.24 -10.62
CA LYS A 249 16.18 -26.82 -9.84
C LYS A 249 16.73 -25.96 -8.70
N PRO A 250 16.17 -24.78 -8.38
CA PRO A 250 16.51 -24.11 -7.15
C PRO A 250 16.38 -25.16 -6.06
N ASP A 251 17.45 -25.45 -5.32
CA ASP A 251 17.42 -26.43 -4.25
C ASP A 251 16.63 -25.79 -3.11
N TRP A 252 15.31 -25.79 -3.24
CA TRP A 252 14.37 -25.35 -2.21
C TRP A 252 14.24 -26.41 -1.12
N LYS A 253 15.10 -27.45 -1.13
CA LYS A 253 15.32 -28.31 0.04
C LYS A 253 15.81 -27.43 1.18
N ASN A 254 14.84 -26.95 1.93
CA ASN A 254 14.93 -26.51 3.30
C ASN A 254 16.06 -25.48 3.57
N PRO A 255 15.73 -24.19 3.84
CA PRO A 255 16.74 -23.19 4.23
C PRO A 255 17.55 -23.57 5.49
N TYR A 256 17.18 -24.64 6.20
CA TYR A 256 17.92 -25.22 7.32
C TYR A 256 19.06 -26.18 6.93
N GLN A 257 19.27 -26.56 5.66
CA GLN A 257 20.33 -27.52 5.29
C GLN A 257 21.76 -27.02 5.55
N ASN A 258 21.97 -25.71 5.65
CA ASN A 258 23.28 -25.12 5.96
C ASN A 258 23.47 -24.81 7.46
N LEU A 259 22.46 -25.08 8.30
CA LEU A 259 22.57 -24.98 9.76
C LEU A 259 23.05 -26.31 10.31
N SER A 260 24.38 -26.48 10.30
CA SER A 260 25.14 -27.56 10.95
C SER A 260 24.76 -29.00 10.57
N LYS A 261 25.76 -29.79 10.18
CA LYS A 261 25.63 -31.25 10.03
C LYS A 261 25.21 -31.96 11.33
N ASP A 262 25.20 -31.25 12.45
CA ASP A 262 24.74 -31.76 13.76
C ASP A 262 23.22 -31.55 13.98
N GLY A 263 22.52 -30.74 13.17
CA GLY A 263 21.09 -30.46 13.34
C GLY A 263 20.15 -31.50 12.70
N ALA A 264 20.65 -32.33 11.78
CA ALA A 264 19.86 -33.35 11.10
C ALA A 264 19.47 -34.53 12.00
N ALA A 265 20.07 -34.65 13.18
CA ALA A 265 19.81 -35.72 14.14
C ALA A 265 18.73 -35.37 15.20
N LEU A 266 18.14 -34.17 15.16
CA LEU A 266 17.30 -33.65 16.25
C LEU A 266 15.96 -33.02 15.87
N CYS A 267 15.51 -33.05 14.61
CA CYS A 267 14.22 -32.48 14.26
C CYS A 267 13.31 -33.53 13.62
N GLU A 268 12.41 -34.10 14.42
CA GLU A 268 11.12 -34.55 13.90
C GLU A 268 10.51 -33.40 13.07
N GLU A 269 9.80 -33.72 11.98
CA GLU A 269 9.12 -32.66 11.22
C GLU A 269 8.16 -31.92 12.16
N PRO A 270 8.24 -30.59 12.26
CA PRO A 270 7.39 -29.83 13.16
C PRO A 270 5.94 -30.07 12.77
N SER A 271 5.12 -30.35 13.76
CA SER A 271 3.67 -30.49 13.62
C SER A 271 3.07 -29.23 13.00
N LEU A 272 1.90 -29.36 12.38
CA LEU A 272 1.16 -28.23 11.82
C LEU A 272 0.96 -27.12 12.87
N TRP A 273 0.67 -27.51 14.12
CA TRP A 273 0.50 -26.58 15.22
C TRP A 273 1.79 -25.79 15.52
N GLU A 274 2.95 -26.44 15.53
CA GLU A 274 4.25 -25.76 15.70
C GLU A 274 4.56 -24.81 14.54
N LYS A 275 4.24 -25.19 13.30
CA LYS A 275 4.36 -24.30 12.13
C LYS A 275 3.47 -23.05 12.29
N ILE A 276 2.24 -23.23 12.78
CA ILE A 276 1.28 -22.14 13.00
C ILE A 276 1.69 -21.24 14.17
N GLN A 277 2.09 -21.82 15.30
CA GLN A 277 2.60 -21.08 16.45
C GLN A 277 3.85 -20.29 16.08
N TRP A 278 4.78 -20.86 15.33
CA TRP A 278 5.97 -20.17 14.85
C TRP A 278 5.61 -19.01 13.90
N ALA A 279 4.66 -19.21 12.99
CA ALA A 279 4.20 -18.15 12.10
C ALA A 279 3.58 -16.97 12.88
N CYS A 280 2.82 -17.27 13.94
CA CYS A 280 2.23 -16.26 14.82
C CYS A 280 3.27 -15.60 15.73
N SER A 281 4.19 -16.34 16.35
CA SER A 281 5.18 -15.80 17.30
C SER A 281 6.20 -14.87 16.66
N ILE A 282 6.47 -15.00 15.35
CA ILE A 282 7.32 -14.02 14.64
C ILE A 282 6.67 -12.63 14.61
N THR A 283 5.35 -12.52 14.73
CA THR A 283 4.70 -11.21 14.90
C THR A 283 5.06 -10.58 16.24
N GLU A 284 5.17 -11.39 17.31
CA GLU A 284 5.51 -10.96 18.67
C GLU A 284 7.01 -10.61 18.82
N VAL A 285 7.90 -11.39 18.20
CA VAL A 285 9.36 -11.11 18.21
C VAL A 285 9.68 -9.82 17.45
N ALA A 286 8.91 -9.50 16.39
CA ALA A 286 9.05 -8.24 15.67
C ALA A 286 8.54 -7.05 16.50
N ASP A 287 7.49 -7.22 17.31
CA ASP A 287 7.02 -6.19 18.25
C ASP A 287 8.09 -5.89 19.34
N GLY A 288 8.91 -6.88 19.73
CA GLY A 288 10.04 -6.70 20.66
C GLY A 288 11.22 -5.87 20.11
N ILE A 289 11.34 -5.72 18.80
CA ILE A 289 12.43 -4.96 18.14
C ILE A 289 12.03 -3.49 17.87
N GLU A 290 10.73 -3.14 17.91
CA GLU A 290 10.22 -1.96 17.19
C GLU A 290 9.62 -0.81 18.03
N HIS A 291 9.43 -0.95 19.34
CA HIS A 291 8.62 0.04 20.07
C HIS A 291 9.29 1.40 20.42
N ALA A 292 10.56 1.65 20.09
CA ALA A 292 11.23 2.91 20.48
C ALA A 292 11.52 3.92 19.36
N THR A 293 11.50 3.55 18.07
CA THR A 293 12.06 4.46 17.02
C THR A 293 11.28 4.57 15.70
N LEU A 294 10.23 3.79 15.46
CA LEU A 294 9.51 3.84 14.17
C LEU A 294 8.38 4.88 14.13
N SER A 295 8.29 5.61 13.02
CA SER A 295 7.16 6.49 12.72
C SER A 295 5.86 5.69 12.55
N ALA A 296 4.70 6.36 12.63
CA ALA A 296 3.41 5.70 12.39
C ALA A 296 3.32 5.05 10.99
N ARG A 297 3.94 5.65 9.98
CA ARG A 297 3.97 5.12 8.60
C ARG A 297 4.84 3.87 8.50
N GLU A 298 6.02 3.88 9.12
CA GLU A 298 6.91 2.71 9.12
C GLU A 298 6.29 1.52 9.86
N ARG A 299 5.57 1.77 10.97
CA ARG A 299 4.80 0.73 11.66
C ARG A 299 3.70 0.14 10.79
N ALA A 300 2.89 0.99 10.14
CA ALA A 300 1.87 0.52 9.21
C ALA A 300 2.47 -0.27 8.04
N ALA A 301 3.65 0.12 7.55
CA ALA A 301 4.38 -0.63 6.52
C ALA A 301 4.83 -2.01 7.01
N ALA A 302 5.39 -2.09 8.21
CA ALA A 302 5.78 -3.35 8.84
C ALA A 302 4.58 -4.28 9.03
N ASP A 303 3.44 -3.75 9.50
CA ASP A 303 2.22 -4.52 9.67
C ASP A 303 1.68 -5.05 8.33
N VAL A 304 1.72 -4.28 7.24
CA VAL A 304 1.37 -4.78 5.89
C VAL A 304 2.28 -5.94 5.47
N VAL A 305 3.59 -5.84 5.71
CA VAL A 305 4.53 -6.93 5.41
C VAL A 305 4.23 -8.18 6.24
N ARG A 306 3.89 -8.02 7.52
CA ARG A 306 3.48 -9.12 8.41
C ARG A 306 2.21 -9.80 7.91
N ILE A 307 1.19 -9.03 7.54
CA ILE A 307 -0.05 -9.56 6.95
C ILE A 307 0.27 -10.40 5.70
N ARG A 308 1.10 -9.89 4.78
CA ARG A 308 1.48 -10.63 3.57
C ARG A 308 2.21 -11.93 3.91
N LYS A 309 3.11 -11.91 4.88
CA LYS A 309 3.82 -13.12 5.33
C LYS A 309 2.85 -14.16 5.88
N LEU A 310 1.97 -13.75 6.81
CA LEU A 310 0.95 -14.63 7.38
C LEU A 310 0.06 -15.23 6.29
N LEU A 311 -0.35 -14.41 5.32
CA LEU A 311 -1.15 -14.87 4.19
C LEU A 311 -0.39 -15.91 3.34
N VAL A 312 0.88 -15.68 3.01
CA VAL A 312 1.74 -16.67 2.32
C VAL A 312 1.84 -17.96 3.12
N THR A 313 1.99 -17.89 4.45
CA THR A 313 1.96 -19.08 5.31
C THR A 313 0.64 -19.83 5.16
N THR A 314 -0.51 -19.16 5.14
CA THR A 314 -1.79 -19.86 4.93
C THR A 314 -1.87 -20.57 3.58
N PHE A 315 -1.26 -20.02 2.52
CA PHE A 315 -1.18 -20.69 1.22
C PHE A 315 -0.30 -21.95 1.27
N MET A 316 0.85 -21.86 1.93
CA MET A 316 1.77 -23.01 2.07
C MET A 316 1.15 -24.14 2.89
N LEU A 317 0.41 -23.79 3.94
CA LEU A 317 -0.27 -24.78 4.79
C LEU A 317 -1.55 -25.31 4.13
N ALA A 318 -2.21 -24.54 3.26
CA ALA A 318 -3.43 -24.97 2.58
C ALA A 318 -3.21 -26.20 1.68
N ASP A 319 -2.02 -26.37 1.10
CA ASP A 319 -1.68 -27.58 0.32
C ASP A 319 -1.63 -28.83 1.22
N GLU A 320 -1.19 -28.71 2.48
CA GLU A 320 -1.25 -29.79 3.49
C GLU A 320 -2.71 -30.07 3.91
N VAL A 321 -3.59 -29.07 3.89
CA VAL A 321 -5.02 -29.23 4.19
C VAL A 321 -5.79 -29.85 3.03
N GLN A 322 -5.41 -29.56 1.79
CA GLN A 322 -6.12 -30.03 0.60
C GLN A 322 -5.93 -31.55 0.38
N SER A 323 -4.84 -32.15 0.85
CA SER A 323 -4.57 -33.59 0.78
C SER A 323 -5.24 -34.42 1.88
N ALA A 324 -5.75 -33.78 2.93
CA ALA A 324 -6.38 -34.44 4.08
C ALA A 324 -7.81 -34.93 3.82
N GLN A 325 -8.25 -35.90 4.63
CA GLN A 325 -9.61 -36.46 4.61
C GLN A 325 -10.67 -35.44 5.06
N GLU A 326 -11.95 -35.78 4.88
CA GLU A 326 -13.08 -34.86 5.02
C GLU A 326 -13.22 -34.24 6.43
N GLU A 327 -13.08 -35.07 7.48
CA GLU A 327 -13.11 -34.63 8.87
C GLU A 327 -11.85 -33.83 9.25
N GLU A 328 -10.69 -34.25 8.74
CA GLU A 328 -9.42 -33.57 8.94
C GLU A 328 -9.44 -32.16 8.35
N ARG A 329 -10.05 -31.94 7.18
CA ARG A 329 -10.14 -30.60 6.56
C ARG A 329 -10.86 -29.57 7.42
N ALA A 330 -11.90 -29.98 8.15
CA ALA A 330 -12.61 -29.09 9.06
C ALA A 330 -11.73 -28.71 10.27
N VAL A 331 -11.05 -29.71 10.87
CA VAL A 331 -10.11 -29.52 12.00
C VAL A 331 -8.89 -28.68 11.60
N LEU A 332 -8.37 -28.89 10.39
CA LEU A 332 -7.25 -28.17 9.83
C LEU A 332 -7.62 -26.72 9.46
N SER A 333 -8.88 -26.47 9.08
CA SER A 333 -9.39 -25.10 8.88
C SER A 333 -9.44 -24.32 10.20
N ASP A 334 -9.84 -24.95 11.30
CA ASP A 334 -9.85 -24.32 12.62
C ASP A 334 -8.43 -24.08 13.16
N SER A 335 -7.47 -24.92 12.75
CA SER A 335 -6.04 -24.74 13.07
C SER A 335 -5.49 -23.42 12.54
N LEU A 336 -5.99 -22.91 11.40
CA LEU A 336 -5.55 -21.64 10.80
C LEU A 336 -6.18 -20.40 11.44
N LEU A 337 -7.16 -20.56 12.34
CA LEU A 337 -7.87 -19.47 13.00
C LEU A 337 -6.96 -18.46 13.72
N PRO A 338 -5.87 -18.86 14.42
CA PRO A 338 -4.93 -17.93 15.03
C PRO A 338 -4.27 -16.99 14.00
N ILE A 339 -3.92 -17.52 12.82
CA ILE A 339 -3.32 -16.72 11.74
C ILE A 339 -4.33 -15.69 11.21
N TYR A 340 -5.59 -16.10 11.02
CA TYR A 340 -6.65 -15.19 10.57
C TYR A 340 -6.93 -14.08 11.57
N ARG A 341 -6.96 -14.39 12.86
CA ARG A 341 -7.09 -13.40 13.94
C ARG A 341 -5.91 -12.43 13.96
N ALA A 342 -4.69 -12.91 13.76
CA ALA A 342 -3.50 -12.06 13.68
C ALA A 342 -3.57 -11.09 12.46
N ILE A 343 -4.03 -11.56 11.30
CA ILE A 343 -4.22 -10.71 10.12
C ILE A 343 -5.23 -9.60 10.40
N ILE A 344 -6.35 -9.91 11.05
CA ILE A 344 -7.38 -8.93 11.42
C ILE A 344 -6.84 -7.91 12.42
N ALA A 345 -6.16 -8.36 13.46
CA ALA A 345 -5.57 -7.47 14.47
C ALA A 345 -4.55 -6.50 13.87
N LEU A 346 -3.73 -6.96 12.91
CA LEU A 346 -2.80 -6.10 12.17
C LEU A 346 -3.55 -5.10 11.27
N ALA A 347 -4.63 -5.53 10.60
CA ALA A 347 -5.45 -4.65 9.77
C ALA A 347 -6.14 -3.54 10.59
N GLU A 348 -6.65 -3.88 11.77
CA GLU A 348 -7.20 -2.92 12.74
C GLU A 348 -6.15 -1.91 13.18
N ARG A 349 -4.94 -2.38 13.50
CA ARG A 349 -3.80 -1.53 13.88
C ARG A 349 -3.44 -0.54 12.78
N ILE A 350 -3.41 -0.99 11.52
CA ILE A 350 -3.18 -0.13 10.33
C ILE A 350 -4.28 0.93 10.18
N MET A 351 -5.52 0.60 10.52
CA MET A 351 -6.65 1.53 10.51
C MET A 351 -6.68 2.47 11.73
N GLY A 352 -5.78 2.28 12.70
CA GLY A 352 -5.76 3.05 13.95
C GLY A 352 -6.91 2.69 14.89
N LEU A 353 -7.52 1.52 14.75
CA LEU A 353 -8.58 1.03 15.63
C LEU A 353 -7.96 0.47 16.92
N SER A 354 -8.35 1.04 18.07
CA SER A 354 -7.99 0.51 19.39
C SER A 354 -9.15 -0.31 19.96
N PRO A 355 -8.89 -1.49 20.57
CA PRO A 355 -9.91 -2.26 21.29
C PRO A 355 -10.52 -1.52 22.49
N LEU A 356 -9.84 -0.49 23.01
CA LEU A 356 -10.19 0.20 24.26
C LEU A 356 -11.02 1.49 24.07
N GLU A 357 -11.18 1.98 22.83
CA GLU A 357 -11.91 3.22 22.56
C GLU A 357 -13.27 2.92 21.89
N GLN A 358 -14.35 3.03 22.68
CA GLN A 358 -15.72 2.78 22.22
C GLN A 358 -16.24 3.84 21.22
N ASN A 359 -15.61 5.02 21.17
CA ASN A 359 -15.88 6.07 20.18
C ASN A 359 -14.88 6.00 19.01
N ASN A 360 -14.79 4.85 18.35
CA ASN A 360 -14.02 4.65 17.11
C ASN A 360 -14.67 5.42 15.93
N THR A 361 -14.62 6.76 15.95
CA THR A 361 -14.87 7.57 14.76
C THR A 361 -13.68 7.41 13.83
N LEU A 362 -13.78 6.43 12.94
CA LEU A 362 -12.80 6.21 11.87
C LEU A 362 -12.65 7.46 11.01
N PRO A 363 -11.51 7.64 10.33
CA PRO A 363 -11.43 8.62 9.26
C PRO A 363 -12.45 8.22 8.20
N HIS A 364 -13.59 8.90 8.18
CA HIS A 364 -14.54 8.80 7.08
C HIS A 364 -13.90 9.26 5.76
N THR A 365 -12.75 9.94 5.80
CA THR A 365 -12.03 10.44 4.62
C THR A 365 -11.60 9.29 3.70
N PRO A 366 -12.04 9.26 2.42
CA PRO A 366 -11.57 8.30 1.44
C PRO A 366 -10.05 8.35 1.31
N CYS A 367 -9.41 7.18 1.20
CA CYS A 367 -7.99 7.09 0.93
C CYS A 367 -7.70 6.26 -0.32
N PHE A 368 -6.81 6.77 -1.18
CA PHE A 368 -6.38 6.09 -2.40
C PHE A 368 -4.87 5.85 -2.36
N THR A 369 -4.45 4.61 -2.60
CA THR A 369 -3.04 4.22 -2.63
C THR A 369 -2.76 3.21 -3.75
N LEU A 370 -1.54 3.21 -4.28
CA LEU A 370 -1.09 2.24 -5.29
C LEU A 370 -0.42 0.99 -4.66
N ASP A 371 -0.24 0.99 -3.35
CA ASP A 371 0.30 -0.17 -2.64
C ASP A 371 -0.80 -1.17 -2.29
N MET A 372 -0.44 -2.46 -2.29
CA MET A 372 -1.32 -3.51 -1.77
C MET A 372 -1.32 -3.44 -0.24
N GLY A 373 -2.46 -3.13 0.35
CA GLY A 373 -2.63 -2.99 1.79
C GLY A 373 -3.40 -4.16 2.38
N ILE A 374 -4.57 -3.87 2.92
CA ILE A 374 -5.40 -4.77 3.73
C ILE A 374 -6.58 -5.36 2.93
N ILE A 375 -7.03 -4.73 1.84
CA ILE A 375 -8.25 -5.18 1.13
C ILE A 375 -8.07 -6.61 0.60
N GLY A 376 -6.96 -6.86 -0.10
CA GLY A 376 -6.65 -8.19 -0.65
C GLY A 376 -6.56 -9.26 0.44
N PRO A 377 -5.72 -9.09 1.47
CA PRO A 377 -5.64 -10.05 2.58
C PRO A 377 -6.97 -10.30 3.30
N LEU A 378 -7.76 -9.26 3.58
CA LEU A 378 -9.07 -9.42 4.23
C LEU A 378 -10.03 -10.24 3.36
N TYR A 379 -10.07 -9.98 2.04
CA TYR A 379 -10.82 -10.80 1.10
C TYR A 379 -10.38 -12.26 1.11
N GLU A 380 -9.06 -12.51 1.07
CA GLU A 380 -8.51 -13.86 1.07
C GLU A 380 -8.85 -14.62 2.36
N VAL A 381 -8.81 -13.96 3.52
CA VAL A 381 -9.27 -14.56 4.78
C VAL A 381 -10.77 -14.82 4.75
N ALA A 382 -11.57 -13.89 4.24
CA ALA A 382 -13.02 -13.99 4.30
C ALA A 382 -13.61 -15.21 3.59
N TRP A 383 -13.07 -15.63 2.44
CA TRP A 383 -13.58 -16.80 1.75
C TRP A 383 -12.97 -18.13 2.24
N ARG A 384 -11.82 -18.08 2.93
CA ARG A 384 -11.18 -19.27 3.52
C ARG A 384 -11.68 -19.58 4.93
N CYS A 385 -11.88 -18.55 5.73
CA CYS A 385 -12.33 -18.69 7.11
C CYS A 385 -13.85 -18.69 7.17
N ARG A 386 -14.43 -19.75 7.75
CA ARG A 386 -15.88 -19.90 7.92
C ARG A 386 -16.38 -19.48 9.29
N ASP A 387 -15.51 -18.90 10.12
CA ASP A 387 -15.91 -18.38 11.42
C ASP A 387 -16.82 -17.14 11.26
N PRO A 388 -18.05 -17.15 11.80
CA PRO A 388 -19.01 -16.06 11.60
C PRO A 388 -18.57 -14.72 12.22
N GLU A 389 -17.82 -14.75 13.33
CA GLU A 389 -17.34 -13.54 13.99
C GLU A 389 -16.27 -12.86 13.13
N ILE A 390 -15.30 -13.64 12.64
CA ILE A 390 -14.26 -13.17 11.73
C ILE A 390 -14.85 -12.60 10.45
N ARG A 391 -15.81 -13.28 9.81
CA ARG A 391 -16.41 -12.80 8.56
C ARG A 391 -17.18 -11.50 8.75
N ARG A 392 -17.97 -11.37 9.82
CA ARG A 392 -18.64 -10.12 10.19
C ARG A 392 -17.63 -9.01 10.46
N ARG A 393 -16.53 -9.31 11.16
CA ARG A 393 -15.47 -8.35 11.44
C ARG A 393 -14.78 -7.87 10.17
N ILE A 394 -14.52 -8.76 9.22
CA ILE A 394 -13.93 -8.40 7.92
C ILE A 394 -14.88 -7.48 7.13
N ILE A 395 -16.16 -7.82 7.04
CA ILE A 395 -17.17 -6.98 6.36
C ILE A 395 -17.18 -5.58 6.99
N ASP A 396 -17.20 -5.52 8.32
CA ASP A 396 -17.18 -4.26 9.07
C ASP A 396 -15.92 -3.42 8.78
N LEU A 397 -14.74 -4.04 8.81
CA LEU A 397 -13.48 -3.37 8.49
C LEU A 397 -13.46 -2.85 7.05
N LEU A 398 -13.89 -3.66 6.09
CA LEU A 398 -13.95 -3.25 4.68
C LEU A 398 -14.90 -2.06 4.49
N ARG A 399 -16.12 -2.13 5.04
CA ARG A 399 -17.13 -1.06 4.95
C ARG A 399 -16.63 0.25 5.57
N ARG A 400 -15.95 0.18 6.72
CA ARG A 400 -15.50 1.38 7.44
C ARG A 400 -14.18 1.95 6.94
N SER A 401 -13.35 1.17 6.24
CA SER A 401 -12.01 1.60 5.84
C SER A 401 -11.99 2.73 4.81
N ASN A 402 -13.06 2.88 4.02
CA ASN A 402 -13.17 3.84 2.91
C ASN A 402 -11.90 3.95 2.07
N ARG A 403 -11.36 2.79 1.71
CA ARG A 403 -10.05 2.62 1.10
C ARG A 403 -10.16 2.13 -0.33
N GLN A 404 -9.27 2.62 -1.17
CA GLN A 404 -9.00 2.09 -2.50
C GLN A 404 -7.50 1.79 -2.67
N GLU A 405 -7.17 0.54 -2.99
CA GLU A 405 -5.82 0.02 -3.23
C GLU A 405 -5.68 -0.35 -4.71
N GLY A 406 -5.28 0.63 -5.53
CA GLY A 406 -5.27 0.49 -6.99
C GLY A 406 -6.68 0.18 -7.53
N LEU A 407 -6.86 -1.01 -8.10
CA LEU A 407 -8.14 -1.50 -8.61
C LEU A 407 -9.09 -2.01 -7.51
N LEU A 408 -8.61 -2.23 -6.28
CA LEU A 408 -9.43 -2.82 -5.22
C LEU A 408 -10.11 -1.72 -4.39
N ARG A 409 -11.44 -1.66 -4.42
CA ARG A 409 -12.24 -0.78 -3.56
C ARG A 409 -12.83 -1.55 -2.40
N SER A 410 -12.62 -1.05 -1.19
CA SER A 410 -13.07 -1.70 0.05
C SER A 410 -14.57 -1.91 0.13
N SER A 411 -15.37 -0.94 -0.34
CA SER A 411 -16.84 -1.05 -0.43
C SER A 411 -17.30 -2.18 -1.35
N ILE A 412 -16.66 -2.32 -2.51
CA ILE A 412 -16.92 -3.39 -3.47
C ILE A 412 -16.53 -4.74 -2.86
N TYR A 413 -15.36 -4.82 -2.25
CA TYR A 413 -14.91 -6.05 -1.61
C TYR A 413 -15.75 -6.47 -0.41
N ALA A 414 -16.31 -5.52 0.35
CA ALA A 414 -17.30 -5.83 1.38
C ALA A 414 -18.53 -6.51 0.76
N ARG A 415 -19.02 -5.99 -0.36
CA ARG A 415 -20.17 -6.56 -1.09
C ARG A 415 -19.88 -7.96 -1.66
N ILE A 416 -18.66 -8.18 -2.14
CA ILE A 416 -18.21 -9.51 -2.58
C ILE A 416 -18.22 -10.49 -1.39
N VAL A 417 -17.68 -10.08 -0.24
CA VAL A 417 -17.66 -10.92 0.97
C VAL A 417 -19.07 -11.20 1.50
N GLU A 418 -19.96 -10.21 1.51
CA GLU A 418 -21.39 -10.41 1.83
C GLU A 418 -22.01 -11.44 0.89
N THR A 419 -21.77 -11.32 -0.42
CA THR A 419 -22.28 -12.29 -1.41
C THR A 419 -21.72 -13.69 -1.14
N ILE A 420 -20.45 -13.79 -0.73
CA ILE A 420 -19.83 -15.07 -0.37
C ILE A 420 -20.53 -15.70 0.83
N VAL A 421 -20.75 -14.91 1.89
CA VAL A 421 -21.49 -15.33 3.09
C VAL A 421 -22.90 -15.78 2.71
N ASP A 422 -23.62 -15.00 1.89
CA ASP A 422 -24.98 -15.32 1.44
C ASP A 422 -25.05 -16.63 0.64
N ILE A 423 -24.01 -16.94 -0.14
CA ILE A 423 -23.92 -18.21 -0.89
C ILE A 423 -23.67 -19.39 0.06
N GLU A 424 -22.69 -19.29 0.96
CA GLU A 424 -22.34 -20.42 1.84
C GLU A 424 -23.38 -20.65 2.95
N GLU A 425 -24.02 -19.58 3.43
CA GLU A 425 -24.95 -19.61 4.58
C GLU A 425 -26.42 -19.55 4.16
N GLY A 426 -26.70 -19.43 2.86
CA GLY A 426 -28.05 -19.34 2.31
C GLY A 426 -28.93 -20.51 2.73
N GLY A 427 -30.03 -20.20 3.42
CA GLY A 427 -30.99 -21.22 3.89
C GLY A 427 -30.59 -21.92 5.19
N LEU A 428 -29.45 -21.58 5.80
CA LEU A 428 -29.06 -22.05 7.12
C LEU A 428 -29.61 -21.10 8.21
N SER A 429 -30.04 -21.63 9.35
CA SER A 429 -30.57 -20.82 10.46
C SER A 429 -30.25 -21.46 11.81
N PRO A 430 -29.59 -20.74 12.75
CA PRO A 430 -28.51 -19.77 12.59
C PRO A 430 -27.11 -20.43 12.56
N VAL A 431 -26.16 -19.85 11.79
CA VAL A 431 -24.75 -20.30 11.76
C VAL A 431 -23.99 -19.69 12.95
N LEU A 432 -23.54 -20.54 13.87
CA LEU A 432 -22.83 -20.16 15.10
C LEU A 432 -21.34 -20.50 15.04
N LYS A 433 -20.96 -21.55 14.29
CA LYS A 433 -19.58 -22.01 14.13
C LYS A 433 -19.30 -22.45 12.69
N SER A 434 -18.01 -22.51 12.32
CA SER A 434 -17.55 -22.96 10.99
C SER A 434 -18.15 -24.30 10.56
N GLY A 435 -18.36 -25.21 11.51
CA GLY A 435 -18.91 -26.55 11.28
C GLY A 435 -20.37 -26.59 10.85
N ASP A 436 -21.14 -25.53 11.10
CA ASP A 436 -22.57 -25.49 10.73
C ASP A 436 -22.77 -25.35 9.22
N ILE A 437 -21.71 -24.97 8.49
CA ILE A 437 -21.71 -24.86 7.03
C ILE A 437 -21.26 -26.19 6.42
N PRO A 438 -22.16 -26.93 5.74
CA PRO A 438 -21.83 -28.21 5.15
C PRO A 438 -20.85 -28.04 4.00
N LEU A 439 -20.00 -29.04 3.77
CA LEU A 439 -18.97 -28.99 2.73
C LEU A 439 -19.54 -28.74 1.32
N CYS A 440 -20.75 -29.25 1.04
CA CYS A 440 -21.45 -28.99 -0.22
C CYS A 440 -21.84 -27.51 -0.44
N ALA A 441 -21.91 -26.70 0.63
CA ALA A 441 -22.15 -25.26 0.55
C ALA A 441 -20.84 -24.44 0.56
N ARG A 442 -19.70 -25.05 0.89
CA ARG A 442 -18.43 -24.34 1.00
C ARG A 442 -17.82 -24.06 -0.37
N MET A 443 -17.45 -22.80 -0.60
CA MET A 443 -16.82 -22.38 -1.83
C MET A 443 -15.34 -22.74 -1.90
N ALA A 444 -14.93 -23.15 -3.09
CA ALA A 444 -13.55 -23.49 -3.43
C ALA A 444 -13.03 -22.54 -4.52
N LYS A 445 -11.92 -21.86 -4.21
CA LYS A 445 -11.13 -21.04 -5.14
C LYS A 445 -11.98 -20.04 -5.96
N PRO A 446 -12.72 -19.13 -5.30
CA PRO A 446 -13.49 -18.10 -6.00
C PRO A 446 -12.56 -17.21 -6.84
N SER A 447 -12.94 -16.96 -8.09
CA SER A 447 -12.30 -16.00 -8.98
C SER A 447 -13.24 -14.84 -9.30
N LEU A 448 -12.68 -13.64 -9.36
CA LEU A 448 -13.42 -12.43 -9.71
C LEU A 448 -13.19 -12.11 -11.19
N SER A 449 -14.24 -11.70 -11.89
CA SER A 449 -14.14 -11.25 -13.27
C SER A 449 -15.00 -10.01 -13.49
N PHE A 450 -14.37 -8.95 -13.99
CA PHE A 450 -15.00 -7.69 -14.33
C PHE A 450 -15.12 -7.58 -15.84
N ASP A 451 -16.34 -7.43 -16.32
CA ASP A 451 -16.64 -7.19 -17.72
C ASP A 451 -16.53 -5.69 -18.01
N LEU A 452 -15.51 -5.32 -18.80
CA LEU A 452 -15.23 -3.94 -19.16
C LEU A 452 -16.32 -3.33 -20.07
N THR A 453 -17.11 -4.14 -20.76
CA THR A 453 -18.16 -3.67 -21.68
C THR A 453 -19.46 -3.35 -20.95
N THR A 454 -19.90 -4.25 -20.07
CA THR A 454 -21.12 -4.06 -19.27
C THR A 454 -20.86 -3.34 -17.95
N SER A 455 -19.59 -3.15 -17.57
CA SER A 455 -19.17 -2.64 -16.25
C SER A 455 -19.70 -3.48 -15.08
N LYS A 456 -19.90 -4.78 -15.29
CA LYS A 456 -20.42 -5.71 -14.29
C LYS A 456 -19.31 -6.56 -13.67
N LEU A 457 -19.42 -6.80 -12.38
CA LEU A 457 -18.53 -7.68 -11.64
C LEU A 457 -19.21 -9.03 -11.38
N PHE A 458 -18.49 -10.11 -11.63
CA PHE A 458 -18.93 -11.47 -11.38
C PHE A 458 -17.96 -12.19 -10.46
N ILE A 459 -18.52 -13.10 -9.65
CA ILE A 459 -17.76 -14.11 -8.90
C ILE A 459 -18.03 -15.48 -9.51
N SER A 460 -16.98 -16.17 -9.93
CA SER A 460 -17.02 -17.55 -10.40
C SER A 460 -16.46 -18.46 -9.31
N TYR A 461 -17.15 -19.56 -9.00
CA TYR A 461 -16.75 -20.44 -7.90
C TYR A 461 -17.18 -21.88 -8.13
N ARG A 462 -16.57 -22.80 -7.37
CA ARG A 462 -16.99 -24.20 -7.26
C ARG A 462 -17.38 -24.51 -5.82
N LEU A 463 -18.19 -25.54 -5.63
CA LEU A 463 -18.54 -26.05 -4.31
C LEU A 463 -17.76 -27.35 -4.05
N LEU A 464 -17.33 -27.61 -2.81
CA LEU A 464 -16.41 -28.72 -2.50
C LEU A 464 -17.00 -30.12 -2.74
N LEU A 465 -18.33 -30.28 -2.68
CA LEU A 465 -19.02 -31.57 -2.85
C LEU A 465 -20.23 -31.47 -3.80
N ALA A 466 -20.22 -30.56 -4.77
CA ALA A 466 -21.19 -30.65 -5.85
C ALA A 466 -21.02 -31.99 -6.56
N SER A 467 -22.14 -32.65 -6.90
CA SER A 467 -22.18 -33.95 -7.57
C SER A 467 -21.37 -34.00 -8.88
N ASP A 468 -21.12 -32.82 -9.48
CA ASP A 468 -20.10 -32.59 -10.50
C ASP A 468 -19.06 -31.58 -9.98
N LEU A 469 -17.88 -32.05 -9.57
CA LEU A 469 -16.73 -31.22 -9.16
C LEU A 469 -16.26 -30.21 -10.25
N ASP A 470 -16.75 -30.39 -11.48
CA ASP A 470 -16.48 -29.51 -12.63
C ASP A 470 -17.51 -28.39 -12.83
N THR A 471 -18.63 -28.38 -12.09
CA THR A 471 -19.63 -27.32 -12.23
C THR A 471 -19.09 -25.99 -11.72
N LEU A 472 -18.88 -25.06 -12.65
CA LEU A 472 -18.50 -23.68 -12.35
C LEU A 472 -19.76 -22.82 -12.23
N TYR A 473 -20.04 -22.33 -11.02
CA TYR A 473 -21.10 -21.36 -10.78
C TYR A 473 -20.57 -19.96 -11.05
N CYS A 474 -21.46 -19.08 -11.52
CA CYS A 474 -21.15 -17.67 -11.75
C CYS A 474 -22.31 -16.82 -11.22
N ARG A 475 -21.98 -15.78 -10.45
CA ARG A 475 -22.96 -14.84 -9.89
C ARG A 475 -22.54 -13.40 -10.12
N GLU A 476 -23.46 -12.57 -10.61
CA GLU A 476 -23.27 -11.13 -10.71
C GLU A 476 -23.29 -10.52 -9.30
N ILE A 477 -22.31 -9.68 -8.99
CA ILE A 477 -22.28 -8.89 -7.76
C ILE A 477 -23.08 -7.61 -8.00
N THR A 478 -24.23 -7.48 -7.33
CA THR A 478 -25.15 -6.35 -7.49
C THR A 478 -24.96 -5.29 -6.40
N GLY A 479 -25.40 -4.06 -6.65
CA GLY A 479 -25.30 -2.96 -5.69
C GLY A 479 -23.88 -2.38 -5.58
N ILE A 480 -23.18 -2.33 -6.71
CA ILE A 480 -21.86 -1.72 -6.90
C ILE A 480 -22.08 -0.49 -7.81
N ASP A 481 -22.59 0.60 -7.25
CA ASP A 481 -22.71 1.88 -7.96
C ASP A 481 -21.43 2.73 -7.79
#